data_AF-A0A838HQN4-F1
#
_entry.id   AF-A0A838HQN4-F1
#
_cell.length_a   1.000
_cell.length_b   1.000
_cell.length_c   1.000
_cell.angle_alpha   90.00
_cell.angle_beta   90.00
_cell.angle_gamma   90.00
#
_symmetry.space_group_name_H-M   'P 1'
#
loop_
_entity.id
_entity.type
_entity.pdbx_description
1 polymer ?
#
loop_
_entity_poly.entity_id
_entity_poly.type
_entity_poly.pdbx_seq_one_letter_code
_entity_poly.pdbx_strand_id
1 'polypeptide(L)'
;MTPTATSPGRLRRTSRSAPSTPARPSARAATRSPSPTRATWPSPTRSARSRGPGPPARWTAGAVQGTGAASPLDGQTVTVEGVVVGDFQDDGQLGGFFIQDPDGDANPATSDGIFVFDPDAPDLAEGDVARVTGEADEFFDLTQITRVSTVGDCGDAAVPAPTTFDLPADDATRERLESMLVTFTEPLTATETFTLARFGELVVSSEGRLFQPTNDGGDDAAEQDLNNRRRLIVDDGSSVQNPDDVPFTDVNGEVIRLGDTVNHLVGVLSYGFDAWRLQPTEEPTVTRTNPRPESPDPVGGDLQVGSFNVLNYFTTIDEPGAVTDTGDDPRGADSLEELQRQRGKIVAAILELDAEVVGLMEFENDADDAALDDLVASLNAAAGEDRYAAVEEPDTGGGLFGTDAIKVAMIYQPADVVPMGPSATTSDDAFDNARLPLAQRFRAPRGGKPFTVVVNHFKSKGCGGATGANADQGDGQG
;
A
#
# COMPACT_ATOMS: atom_id res chain seq x y z
N MET A 1 16.60 -57.05 18.39
CA MET A 1 17.43 -56.15 19.23
C MET A 1 17.12 -54.73 18.79
N THR A 2 16.41 -54.01 19.65
CA THR A 2 16.12 -52.57 19.59
C THR A 2 17.41 -51.76 19.76
N PRO A 3 17.43 -50.49 19.29
CA PRO A 3 17.18 -49.42 20.25
C PRO A 3 16.27 -48.29 19.76
N THR A 4 15.73 -47.64 20.79
CA THR A 4 14.74 -46.58 20.93
C THR A 4 15.30 -45.17 20.65
N ALA A 5 14.46 -44.26 20.15
CA ALA A 5 14.53 -42.82 20.41
C ALA A 5 13.12 -42.20 20.25
N THR A 6 12.35 -42.07 21.34
CA THR A 6 12.07 -40.84 22.12
C THR A 6 11.33 -39.74 21.36
N SER A 7 10.06 -39.52 21.71
CA SER A 7 9.24 -38.35 21.39
C SER A 7 9.53 -37.21 22.39
N PRO A 8 9.33 -35.94 21.98
CA PRO A 8 8.23 -35.13 22.53
C PRO A 8 7.52 -34.41 21.36
N GLY A 9 6.35 -33.80 21.45
CA GLY A 9 5.60 -33.21 22.55
C GLY A 9 4.71 -32.17 21.88
N ARG A 10 3.42 -32.46 21.85
CA ARG A 10 2.37 -31.73 21.12
C ARG A 10 2.09 -30.39 21.80
N LEU A 11 2.22 -29.27 21.09
CA LEU A 11 1.57 -28.00 21.46
C LEU A 11 0.64 -27.55 20.33
N ARG A 12 -0.63 -27.40 20.70
CA ARG A 12 -1.75 -26.96 19.87
C ARG A 12 -1.58 -25.48 19.53
N ARG A 13 -1.59 -25.14 18.24
CA ARG A 13 -1.87 -23.78 17.77
C ARG A 13 -3.31 -23.75 17.28
N THR A 14 -4.16 -22.99 17.95
CA THR A 14 -5.55 -22.77 17.54
C THR A 14 -5.60 -21.52 16.66
N SER A 15 -5.78 -21.74 15.36
CA SER A 15 -6.25 -20.77 14.38
C SER A 15 -7.73 -20.45 14.62
N ARG A 16 -8.12 -19.18 14.66
CA ARG A 16 -9.50 -18.75 14.34
C ARG A 16 -9.50 -17.41 13.62
N SER A 17 -9.67 -17.53 12.31
CA SER A 17 -10.38 -16.62 11.42
C SER A 17 -11.78 -16.29 11.93
N ALA A 18 -12.21 -15.04 11.79
CA ALA A 18 -13.62 -14.67 11.80
C ALA A 18 -13.85 -13.38 10.99
N PRO A 19 -14.73 -13.39 9.98
CA PRO A 19 -15.47 -12.21 9.55
C PRO A 19 -16.94 -12.33 9.96
N SER A 20 -17.60 -11.20 10.26
CA SER A 20 -18.99 -10.86 9.86
C SER A 20 -19.64 -9.81 10.77
N THR A 21 -20.33 -8.89 10.11
CA THR A 21 -21.12 -7.73 10.55
C THR A 21 -22.27 -8.05 11.53
N PRO A 22 -22.69 -7.10 12.40
CA PRO A 22 -23.84 -7.29 13.28
C PRO A 22 -25.16 -6.81 12.66
N ALA A 23 -26.19 -7.65 12.74
CA ALA A 23 -27.58 -7.32 12.44
C ALA A 23 -28.31 -6.72 13.66
N ARG A 24 -29.07 -5.65 13.43
CA ARG A 24 -30.06 -5.06 14.36
C ARG A 24 -31.25 -6.01 14.61
N PRO A 25 -31.91 -5.88 15.79
CA PRO A 25 -33.36 -6.02 15.82
C PRO A 25 -34.10 -4.88 16.54
N SER A 26 -35.32 -4.68 16.05
CA SER A 26 -36.33 -3.67 16.38
C SER A 26 -37.12 -3.92 17.67
N ALA A 27 -37.83 -2.86 18.08
CA ALA A 27 -38.55 -2.62 19.34
C ALA A 27 -39.94 -3.28 19.52
N ARG A 28 -40.52 -2.98 20.72
CA ARG A 28 -41.92 -3.05 21.24
C ARG A 28 -42.29 -4.29 22.07
N ALA A 29 -43.04 -4.23 23.19
CA ALA A 29 -43.93 -3.20 23.75
C ALA A 29 -44.15 -3.29 25.29
N ALA A 30 -44.36 -2.12 25.90
CA ALA A 30 -45.22 -1.69 27.03
C ALA A 30 -45.81 -2.69 28.05
N THR A 31 -45.82 -2.32 29.35
CA THR A 31 -47.04 -1.84 30.07
C THR A 31 -46.81 -1.38 31.53
N ARG A 32 -47.27 -0.14 31.78
CA ARG A 32 -47.89 0.55 32.95
C ARG A 32 -47.68 0.09 34.42
N SER A 33 -47.36 1.10 35.24
CA SER A 33 -47.34 1.19 36.71
C SER A 33 -48.68 1.02 37.44
N PRO A 34 -48.60 0.84 38.78
CA PRO A 34 -49.20 1.82 39.71
C PRO A 34 -48.31 2.21 40.93
N SER A 35 -48.55 3.42 41.47
CA SER A 35 -47.92 4.08 42.64
C SER A 35 -48.49 3.61 44.01
N PRO A 36 -48.20 4.27 45.16
CA PRO A 36 -46.93 4.42 45.89
C PRO A 36 -47.05 4.01 47.38
N THR A 37 -45.93 3.79 48.09
CA THR A 37 -45.91 3.75 49.57
C THR A 37 -44.72 4.52 50.15
N ARG A 38 -44.98 5.23 51.25
CA ARG A 38 -44.18 6.30 51.86
C ARG A 38 -43.40 5.78 53.07
N ALA A 39 -42.09 6.08 53.19
CA ALA A 39 -41.35 6.17 54.47
C ALA A 39 -39.99 6.85 54.28
N THR A 40 -39.90 8.15 54.60
CA THR A 40 -39.05 8.77 55.66
C THR A 40 -37.54 8.86 55.40
N TRP A 41 -37.08 10.09 55.16
CA TRP A 41 -35.69 10.52 55.11
C TRP A 41 -35.15 10.83 56.52
N PRO A 42 -33.92 10.44 56.88
CA PRO A 42 -33.15 11.14 57.91
C PRO A 42 -32.34 12.29 57.28
N SER A 43 -32.33 13.45 57.95
CA SER A 43 -31.52 14.62 57.61
C SER A 43 -30.02 14.37 57.85
N PRO A 44 -29.12 15.06 57.13
CA PRO A 44 -27.73 14.65 56.99
C PRO A 44 -26.84 15.16 58.14
N THR A 45 -25.94 14.30 58.62
CA THR A 45 -24.75 14.72 59.35
C THR A 45 -23.80 15.47 58.41
N ARG A 46 -23.27 16.59 58.90
CA ARG A 46 -22.33 17.47 58.20
C ARG A 46 -21.02 16.72 57.88
N SER A 47 -20.98 16.08 56.72
CA SER A 47 -19.78 15.51 56.11
C SER A 47 -18.97 16.62 55.44
N ALA A 48 -17.64 16.52 55.54
CA ALA A 48 -16.68 17.46 55.02
C ALA A 48 -16.90 17.71 53.52
N ARG A 49 -16.71 18.97 53.09
CA ARG A 49 -16.56 19.32 51.67
C ARG A 49 -15.54 18.37 51.04
N SER A 50 -15.98 17.49 50.15
CA SER A 50 -15.10 16.91 49.16
C SER A 50 -14.52 18.09 48.37
N ARG A 51 -13.19 18.19 48.35
CA ARG A 51 -12.52 18.95 47.31
C ARG A 51 -12.98 18.30 46.00
N GLY A 52 -13.45 19.09 45.04
CA GLY A 52 -13.67 18.58 43.68
C GLY A 52 -12.38 17.92 43.16
N PRO A 53 -12.44 17.17 42.05
CA PRO A 53 -11.20 16.75 41.39
C PRO A 53 -10.32 17.99 41.26
N GLY A 54 -9.07 17.89 41.70
CA GLY A 54 -8.10 18.96 41.48
C GLY A 54 -7.98 19.22 39.98
N PRO A 55 -7.36 20.34 39.56
CA PRO A 55 -7.00 20.48 38.16
C PRO A 55 -6.23 19.21 37.73
N PRO A 56 -6.48 18.69 36.52
CA PRO A 56 -5.74 17.54 36.00
C PRO A 56 -4.24 17.75 36.20
N ALA A 57 -3.53 16.67 36.54
CA ALA A 57 -2.09 16.72 36.68
C ALA A 57 -1.49 17.15 35.33
N ARG A 58 -0.53 18.08 35.37
CA ARG A 58 0.23 18.49 34.19
C ARG A 58 1.27 17.41 33.92
N TRP A 59 1.29 16.90 32.70
CA TRP A 59 2.21 15.87 32.23
C TRP A 59 3.09 16.43 31.12
N THR A 60 4.31 15.92 30.99
CA THR A 60 5.12 16.11 29.77
C THR A 60 4.60 15.17 28.70
N ALA A 61 4.83 15.49 27.42
CA ALA A 61 4.53 14.56 26.32
C ALA A 61 5.20 13.20 26.55
N GLY A 62 6.48 13.19 26.95
CA GLY A 62 7.21 11.95 27.27
C GLY A 62 6.65 11.12 28.40
N ALA A 63 5.94 11.72 29.37
CA ALA A 63 5.24 10.96 30.40
C ALA A 63 3.93 10.33 29.89
N VAL A 64 3.29 10.94 28.88
CA VAL A 64 2.13 10.37 28.20
C VAL A 64 2.56 9.25 27.25
N GLN A 65 3.61 9.46 26.46
CA GLN A 65 4.21 8.46 25.58
C GLN A 65 4.76 7.26 26.37
N GLY A 66 5.64 7.51 27.33
CA GLY A 66 6.35 6.45 28.05
C GLY A 66 7.49 5.82 27.22
N THR A 67 8.08 4.74 27.74
CA THR A 67 9.29 4.12 27.17
C THR A 67 9.01 2.89 26.30
N GLY A 68 7.76 2.63 25.94
CA GLY A 68 7.36 1.47 25.15
C GLY A 68 6.17 1.82 24.27
N ALA A 69 5.81 0.90 23.37
CA ALA A 69 4.82 1.08 22.29
C ALA A 69 3.36 1.32 22.71
N ALA A 70 3.09 1.62 23.99
CA ALA A 70 1.76 1.97 24.45
C ALA A 70 1.87 2.87 25.67
N SER A 71 1.02 3.89 25.71
CA SER A 71 0.96 4.86 26.79
C SER A 71 0.77 4.20 28.16
N PRO A 72 1.59 4.53 29.19
CA PRO A 72 1.30 4.15 30.57
C PRO A 72 0.08 4.91 31.15
N LEU A 73 -0.44 5.90 30.42
CA LEU A 73 -1.56 6.74 30.80
C LEU A 73 -2.82 6.48 29.96
N ASP A 74 -2.87 5.41 29.18
CA ASP A 74 -4.04 5.02 28.38
C ASP A 74 -5.36 5.07 29.19
N GLY A 75 -6.36 5.74 28.61
CA GLY A 75 -7.67 6.01 29.19
C GLY A 75 -7.68 7.05 30.33
N GLN A 76 -6.56 7.70 30.65
CA GLN A 76 -6.50 8.73 31.68
C GLN A 76 -6.61 10.14 31.07
N THR A 77 -7.28 11.04 31.80
CA THR A 77 -7.28 12.46 31.46
C THR A 77 -5.95 13.11 31.82
N VAL A 78 -5.30 13.72 30.83
CA VAL A 78 -4.00 14.39 30.95
C VAL A 78 -4.10 15.84 30.50
N THR A 79 -3.22 16.70 31.03
CA THR A 79 -2.98 18.04 30.47
C THR A 79 -1.53 18.14 30.04
N VAL A 80 -1.32 18.38 28.75
CA VAL A 80 0.01 18.55 28.12
C VAL A 80 0.10 19.96 27.54
N GLU A 81 1.30 20.52 27.52
CA GLU A 81 1.61 21.79 26.85
C GLU A 81 2.83 21.58 25.96
N GLY A 82 2.81 22.12 24.76
CA GLY A 82 3.91 22.05 23.81
C GLY A 82 3.74 23.07 22.69
N VAL A 83 4.75 23.18 21.85
CA VAL A 83 4.73 23.99 20.63
C VAL A 83 4.16 23.16 19.49
N VAL A 84 3.25 23.70 18.70
CA VAL A 84 2.74 23.06 17.49
C VAL A 84 3.89 22.91 16.50
N VAL A 85 4.18 21.67 16.11
CA VAL A 85 5.25 21.31 15.16
C VAL A 85 4.72 20.74 13.85
N GLY A 86 3.41 20.49 13.76
CA GLY A 86 2.75 20.10 12.52
C GLY A 86 1.25 20.28 12.66
N ASP A 87 0.66 21.06 11.76
CA ASP A 87 -0.78 21.31 11.69
C ASP A 87 -1.39 20.48 10.55
N PHE A 88 -2.33 19.61 10.91
CA PHE A 88 -3.06 18.73 9.99
C PHE A 88 -4.57 18.80 10.25
N GLN A 89 -5.07 20.01 10.55
CA GLN A 89 -6.46 20.26 10.94
C GLN A 89 -7.41 20.47 9.75
N ASP A 90 -6.91 20.72 8.54
CA ASP A 90 -7.76 21.00 7.38
C ASP A 90 -8.65 19.82 6.99
N ASP A 91 -9.75 20.13 6.29
CA ASP A 91 -10.67 19.13 5.76
C ASP A 91 -9.92 18.11 4.89
N GLY A 92 -10.01 16.84 5.29
CA GLY A 92 -9.35 15.73 4.60
C GLY A 92 -7.93 15.47 5.06
N GLN A 93 -7.38 16.19 6.04
CA GLN A 93 -6.12 15.84 6.69
C GLN A 93 -6.33 14.88 7.87
N LEU A 94 -5.42 14.87 8.86
CA LEU A 94 -5.43 13.98 10.01
C LEU A 94 -6.47 14.37 11.08
N GLY A 95 -7.06 15.58 10.97
CA GLY A 95 -8.07 16.08 11.90
C GLY A 95 -7.50 16.47 13.26
N GLY A 96 -6.26 16.98 13.27
CA GLY A 96 -5.53 17.27 14.49
C GLY A 96 -4.17 17.92 14.23
N PHE A 97 -3.37 18.03 15.28
CA PHE A 97 -2.07 18.69 15.22
C PHE A 97 -1.08 17.99 16.16
N PHE A 98 0.21 18.15 15.90
CA PHE A 98 1.29 17.62 16.73
C PHE A 98 1.86 18.73 17.61
N ILE A 99 2.04 18.46 18.91
CA ILE A 99 2.76 19.34 19.82
C ILE A 99 4.02 18.67 20.35
N GLN A 100 5.08 19.44 20.53
CA GLN A 100 6.35 18.98 21.08
C GLN A 100 6.83 19.87 22.22
N ASP A 101 7.34 19.27 23.28
CA ASP A 101 8.00 19.99 24.38
C ASP A 101 9.35 20.56 23.88
N PRO A 102 9.53 21.89 23.84
CA PRO A 102 10.75 22.50 23.33
C PRO A 102 11.98 22.27 24.23
N ASP A 103 11.76 22.04 25.52
CA ASP A 103 12.83 21.78 26.50
C ASP A 103 13.09 20.26 26.66
N GLY A 104 12.12 19.44 26.23
CA GLY A 104 12.09 17.99 26.43
C GLY A 104 12.01 17.57 27.89
N ASP A 105 11.95 16.26 28.14
CA ASP A 105 11.84 15.68 29.49
C ASP A 105 13.18 15.19 30.07
N ALA A 106 14.28 15.41 29.33
CA ALA A 106 15.64 14.95 29.64
C ALA A 106 15.79 13.41 29.73
N ASN A 107 14.84 12.65 29.22
CA ASN A 107 14.91 11.20 29.09
C ASN A 107 14.95 10.81 27.60
N PRO A 108 16.12 10.40 27.07
CA PRO A 108 16.23 10.04 25.66
C PRO A 108 15.49 8.74 25.28
N ALA A 109 14.83 8.08 26.25
CA ALA A 109 14.03 6.88 26.06
C ALA A 109 12.53 7.15 25.85
N THR A 110 12.10 8.40 25.90
CA THR A 110 10.71 8.85 25.71
C THR A 110 10.67 9.87 24.58
N SER A 111 9.57 9.90 23.84
CA SER A 111 9.31 10.97 22.88
C SER A 111 8.87 12.26 23.59
N ASP A 112 9.37 13.41 23.13
CA ASP A 112 8.94 14.72 23.60
C ASP A 112 7.74 15.28 22.81
N GLY A 113 7.18 14.51 21.88
CA GLY A 113 6.05 14.86 21.03
C GLY A 113 4.79 14.07 21.33
N ILE A 114 3.63 14.63 20.99
CA ILE A 114 2.34 13.93 21.07
C ILE A 114 1.38 14.45 20.00
N PHE A 115 0.63 13.54 19.36
CA PHE A 115 -0.47 13.91 18.47
C PHE A 115 -1.73 14.27 19.27
N VAL A 116 -2.45 15.29 18.83
CA VAL A 116 -3.72 15.72 19.39
C VAL A 116 -4.79 15.56 18.32
N PHE A 117 -5.66 14.57 18.49
CA PHE A 117 -6.83 14.38 17.63
C PHE A 117 -8.01 15.18 18.16
N ASP A 118 -8.30 16.29 17.48
CA ASP A 118 -9.44 17.16 17.77
C ASP A 118 -9.89 17.90 16.50
N PRO A 119 -10.79 17.30 15.71
CA PRO A 119 -11.29 17.92 14.47
C PRO A 119 -12.06 19.23 14.68
N ASP A 120 -12.47 19.52 15.92
CA ASP A 120 -13.17 20.75 16.30
C ASP A 120 -12.25 21.77 17.00
N ALA A 121 -10.93 21.51 17.04
CA ALA A 121 -9.96 22.42 17.62
C ALA A 121 -9.96 23.78 16.92
N PRO A 122 -9.61 24.86 17.64
CA PRO A 122 -9.33 26.14 16.98
C PRO A 122 -8.19 25.96 15.97
N ASP A 123 -8.22 26.76 14.91
CA ASP A 123 -7.13 26.88 13.94
C ASP A 123 -5.83 27.29 14.65
N LEU A 124 -4.78 26.48 14.50
CA LEU A 124 -3.45 26.69 15.07
C LEU A 124 -2.42 26.70 13.95
N ALA A 125 -1.31 27.38 14.15
CA ALA A 125 -0.17 27.35 13.25
C ALA A 125 1.06 26.74 13.92
N GLU A 126 2.00 26.25 13.12
CA GLU A 126 3.33 25.90 13.62
C GLU A 126 3.96 27.08 14.37
N GLY A 127 4.44 26.80 15.59
CA GLY A 127 4.96 27.81 16.51
C GLY A 127 3.98 28.27 17.59
N ASP A 128 2.68 27.97 17.46
CA ASP A 128 1.71 28.25 18.52
C ASP A 128 1.97 27.35 19.74
N VAL A 129 1.75 27.86 20.95
CA VAL A 129 1.84 27.08 22.20
C VAL A 129 0.44 26.65 22.60
N ALA A 130 0.17 25.35 22.46
CA ALA A 130 -1.11 24.77 22.84
C ALA A 130 -1.02 24.04 24.19
N ARG A 131 -1.93 24.38 25.11
CA ARG A 131 -2.20 23.59 26.32
C ARG A 131 -3.47 22.78 26.14
N VAL A 132 -3.31 21.48 25.98
CA VAL A 132 -4.39 20.55 25.66
C VAL A 132 -4.77 19.74 26.89
N THR A 133 -6.07 19.58 27.15
CA THR A 133 -6.60 18.65 28.15
C THR A 133 -7.56 17.68 27.50
N GLY A 134 -7.21 16.40 27.51
CA GLY A 134 -7.99 15.31 26.90
C GLY A 134 -7.65 13.96 27.52
N GLU A 135 -8.07 12.89 26.87
CA GLU A 135 -7.78 11.50 27.25
C GLU A 135 -6.59 10.98 26.44
N ALA A 136 -5.59 10.40 27.10
CA ALA A 136 -4.55 9.65 26.39
C ALA A 136 -5.14 8.34 25.87
N ASP A 137 -4.88 8.00 24.61
CA ASP A 137 -5.47 6.87 23.90
C ASP A 137 -4.49 6.34 22.83
N GLU A 138 -4.75 5.13 22.34
CA GLU A 138 -4.00 4.47 21.27
C GLU A 138 -4.88 4.33 20.02
N PHE A 139 -4.43 4.86 18.89
CA PHE A 139 -5.16 4.74 17.62
C PHE A 139 -4.27 4.21 16.51
N PHE A 140 -4.53 2.95 16.09
CA PHE A 140 -3.60 2.20 15.22
C PHE A 140 -2.17 2.17 15.76
N ASP A 141 -2.05 2.00 17.08
CA ASP A 141 -0.81 2.01 17.85
C ASP A 141 -0.02 3.34 17.80
N LEU A 142 -0.67 4.45 17.41
CA LEU A 142 -0.17 5.81 17.66
C LEU A 142 -0.65 6.30 19.02
N THR A 143 0.27 6.73 19.88
CA THR A 143 -0.09 7.40 21.12
C THR A 143 -0.63 8.81 20.82
N GLN A 144 -1.84 9.12 21.28
CA GLN A 144 -2.47 10.41 21.03
C GLN A 144 -3.26 10.94 22.23
N ILE A 145 -3.60 12.23 22.18
CA ILE A 145 -4.64 12.83 23.03
C ILE A 145 -5.93 12.95 22.21
N THR A 146 -7.01 12.36 22.70
CA THR A 146 -8.35 12.44 22.11
C THR A 146 -9.36 12.97 23.12
N ARG A 147 -10.66 13.00 22.76
CA ARG A 147 -11.76 13.48 23.61
C ARG A 147 -11.42 14.81 24.28
N VAL A 148 -10.83 15.70 23.48
CA VAL A 148 -10.27 16.95 23.97
C VAL A 148 -11.37 17.81 24.57
N SER A 149 -11.13 18.27 25.79
CA SER A 149 -12.07 19.08 26.57
C SER A 149 -11.68 20.56 26.57
N THR A 150 -10.41 20.87 26.31
CA THR A 150 -9.90 22.23 26.21
C THR A 150 -8.61 22.24 25.40
N VAL A 151 -8.53 23.14 24.43
CA VAL A 151 -7.31 23.61 23.79
C VAL A 151 -7.14 25.07 24.19
N GLY A 152 -6.08 25.37 24.95
CA GLY A 152 -5.76 26.74 25.37
C GLY A 152 -4.57 27.27 24.58
N ASP A 153 -4.80 28.32 23.80
CA ASP A 153 -3.73 29.14 23.20
C ASP A 153 -2.97 29.87 24.32
N CYS A 154 -1.67 29.58 24.41
CA CYS A 154 -0.74 30.13 25.40
C CYS A 154 0.25 31.15 24.79
N GLY A 155 -0.02 31.65 23.58
CA GLY A 155 0.85 32.51 22.79
C GLY A 155 1.80 31.72 21.89
N ASP A 156 2.85 32.37 21.40
CA ASP A 156 3.76 31.78 20.40
C ASP A 156 5.15 31.48 20.99
N ALA A 157 5.82 30.49 20.42
CA ALA A 157 7.21 30.14 20.69
C ALA A 157 7.95 29.81 19.38
N ALA A 158 9.29 29.68 19.47
CA ALA A 158 10.04 29.14 18.35
C ALA A 158 9.77 27.64 18.23
N VAL A 159 9.52 27.17 17.00
CA VAL A 159 9.45 25.73 16.69
C VAL A 159 10.76 25.06 17.12
N PRO A 160 10.73 23.94 17.87
CA PRO A 160 11.92 23.19 18.23
C PRO A 160 12.74 22.81 17.01
N ALA A 161 14.06 22.79 17.13
CA ALA A 161 14.91 22.32 16.03
C ALA A 161 14.59 20.83 15.74
N PRO A 162 14.42 20.43 14.47
CA PRO A 162 14.16 19.03 14.13
C PRO A 162 15.25 18.09 14.66
N THR A 163 14.84 16.95 15.21
CA THR A 163 15.76 15.92 15.67
C THR A 163 16.31 15.13 14.49
N THR A 164 17.63 14.91 14.44
CA THR A 164 18.20 14.05 13.41
C THR A 164 17.72 12.61 13.56
N PHE A 165 17.15 12.06 12.50
CA PHE A 165 16.72 10.68 12.39
C PHE A 165 17.47 9.98 11.25
N ASP A 166 18.29 9.00 11.61
CA ASP A 166 19.08 8.23 10.65
C ASP A 166 18.45 6.85 10.42
N LEU A 167 18.47 6.40 9.17
CA LEU A 167 18.13 5.04 8.77
C LEU A 167 19.43 4.27 8.44
N PRO A 168 19.52 2.95 8.72
CA PRO A 168 18.46 2.08 9.22
C PRO A 168 18.13 2.28 10.71
N ALA A 169 16.84 2.16 11.07
CA ALA A 169 16.35 2.28 12.45
C ALA A 169 15.44 1.11 12.85
N ASP A 170 15.63 0.61 14.07
CA ASP A 170 14.74 -0.36 14.72
C ASP A 170 13.52 0.32 15.36
N ASP A 171 12.51 -0.46 15.74
CA ASP A 171 11.27 0.06 16.34
C ASP A 171 11.55 0.86 17.60
N ALA A 172 12.46 0.39 18.46
CA ALA A 172 12.82 1.10 19.67
C ALA A 172 13.45 2.48 19.40
N THR A 173 14.08 2.69 18.24
CA THR A 173 14.61 4.00 17.84
C THR A 173 13.55 4.92 17.29
N ARG A 174 12.58 4.35 16.56
CA ARG A 174 11.44 5.09 16.00
C ARG A 174 10.47 5.52 17.10
N GLU A 175 10.19 4.62 18.04
CA GLU A 175 9.33 4.85 19.21
C GLU A 175 9.75 6.08 20.02
N ARG A 176 11.05 6.24 20.26
CA ARG A 176 11.60 7.39 21.01
C ARG A 176 11.43 8.73 20.30
N LEU A 177 11.00 8.71 19.03
CA LEU A 177 10.79 9.88 18.19
C LEU A 177 9.33 9.98 17.70
N GLU A 178 8.41 9.12 18.18
CA GLU A 178 7.01 9.17 17.78
C GLU A 178 6.40 10.54 18.08
N SER A 179 5.71 11.16 17.13
CA SER A 179 5.14 12.50 17.21
C SER A 179 6.16 13.65 17.35
N MET A 180 7.46 13.41 17.16
CA MET A 180 8.49 14.46 17.14
C MET A 180 8.81 14.94 15.73
N LEU A 181 9.16 16.23 15.63
CA LEU A 181 9.72 16.83 14.43
C LEU A 181 11.13 16.27 14.19
N VAL A 182 11.34 15.65 13.03
CA VAL A 182 12.60 15.01 12.64
C VAL A 182 13.12 15.53 11.31
N THR A 183 14.41 15.33 11.07
CA THR A 183 15.08 15.60 9.79
C THR A 183 16.14 14.56 9.49
N PHE A 184 16.52 14.42 8.22
CA PHE A 184 17.49 13.43 7.75
C PHE A 184 18.79 14.12 7.32
N THR A 185 19.92 13.55 7.73
CA THR A 185 21.26 14.08 7.37
C THR A 185 21.62 13.79 5.92
N GLU A 186 21.23 12.61 5.44
CA GLU A 186 21.51 12.14 4.09
C GLU A 186 20.21 12.12 3.26
N PRO A 187 20.30 12.36 1.94
CA PRO A 187 19.15 12.25 1.08
C PRO A 187 18.66 10.80 1.00
N LEU A 188 17.35 10.62 0.86
CA LEU A 188 16.72 9.29 0.74
C LEU A 188 16.38 8.98 -0.73
N THR A 189 16.12 7.71 -1.02
CA THR A 189 15.81 7.23 -2.37
C THR A 189 14.38 6.72 -2.44
N ALA A 190 13.59 7.15 -3.42
CA ALA A 190 12.27 6.60 -3.69
C ALA A 190 12.38 5.10 -4.03
N THR A 191 11.67 4.25 -3.30
CA THR A 191 11.79 2.78 -3.45
C THR A 191 10.49 2.03 -3.69
N GLU A 192 9.34 2.62 -3.37
CA GLU A 192 8.02 2.05 -3.70
C GLU A 192 6.98 3.18 -3.84
N THR A 193 6.11 3.06 -4.85
CA THR A 193 5.08 4.06 -5.21
C THR A 193 3.71 3.41 -5.40
N PHE A 194 3.50 2.20 -4.87
CA PHE A 194 2.27 1.44 -5.11
C PHE A 194 1.03 2.17 -4.58
N THR A 195 1.13 2.75 -3.38
CA THR A 195 0.06 3.51 -2.73
C THR A 195 0.08 5.01 -3.02
N LEU A 196 1.10 5.52 -3.73
CA LEU A 196 1.31 6.96 -3.94
C LEU A 196 0.10 7.66 -4.58
N ALA A 197 -0.36 7.19 -5.74
CA ALA A 197 -1.48 7.84 -6.43
C ALA A 197 -2.85 7.61 -5.76
N ARG A 198 -2.93 6.67 -4.81
CA ARG A 198 -4.18 6.33 -4.13
C ARG A 198 -4.29 7.00 -2.77
N PHE A 199 -3.22 7.04 -2.00
CA PHE A 199 -3.18 7.43 -0.59
C PHE A 199 -2.14 8.50 -0.30
N GLY A 200 -1.42 9.01 -1.31
CA GLY A 200 -0.35 9.98 -1.08
C GLY A 200 0.86 9.41 -0.36
N GLU A 201 1.08 8.10 -0.41
CA GLU A 201 2.17 7.44 0.32
C GLU A 201 3.35 7.10 -0.61
N LEU A 202 4.50 7.75 -0.38
CA LEU A 202 5.78 7.45 -1.02
C LEU A 202 6.69 6.70 -0.07
N VAL A 203 7.20 5.54 -0.45
CA VAL A 203 8.20 4.85 0.36
C VAL A 203 9.59 5.30 -0.07
N VAL A 204 10.38 5.73 0.91
CA VAL A 204 11.78 6.12 0.74
C VAL A 204 12.70 5.19 1.53
N SER A 205 13.96 5.08 1.09
CA SER A 205 14.99 4.29 1.76
C SER A 205 16.35 4.98 1.82
N SER A 206 17.10 4.67 2.86
CA SER A 206 18.54 4.98 2.94
C SER A 206 19.34 4.05 2.03
N GLU A 207 20.54 4.49 1.62
CA GLU A 207 21.51 3.69 0.84
C GLU A 207 20.97 3.17 -0.52
N GLY A 208 20.08 3.92 -1.17
CA GLY A 208 19.54 3.58 -2.49
C GLY A 208 18.25 2.77 -2.46
N ARG A 209 17.80 2.35 -3.64
CA ARG A 209 16.56 1.58 -3.83
C ARG A 209 16.67 0.18 -3.21
N LEU A 210 15.60 -0.26 -2.56
CA LEU A 210 15.47 -1.61 -2.03
C LEU A 210 15.03 -2.58 -3.13
N PHE A 211 15.60 -3.77 -3.11
CA PHE A 211 15.21 -4.88 -3.97
C PHE A 211 14.57 -5.98 -3.12
N GLN A 212 13.71 -6.78 -3.74
CA GLN A 212 13.24 -8.01 -3.11
C GLN A 212 14.46 -8.93 -2.93
N PRO A 213 14.71 -9.49 -1.72
CA PRO A 213 15.89 -10.32 -1.48
C PRO A 213 16.05 -11.49 -2.48
N THR A 214 14.92 -12.00 -2.95
CA THR A 214 14.84 -13.11 -3.91
C THR A 214 15.27 -12.76 -5.34
N ASN A 215 15.48 -11.48 -5.64
CA ASN A 215 15.91 -11.01 -6.96
C ASN A 215 17.26 -11.62 -7.40
N ASP A 216 18.18 -11.82 -6.46
CA ASP A 216 19.52 -12.37 -6.73
C ASP A 216 19.61 -13.88 -6.45
N GLY A 217 18.45 -14.55 -6.31
CA GLY A 217 18.34 -15.99 -6.08
C GLY A 217 18.63 -16.45 -4.65
N GLY A 218 18.75 -15.50 -3.70
CA GLY A 218 18.87 -15.76 -2.27
C GLY A 218 17.54 -15.61 -1.54
N ASP A 219 17.30 -16.44 -0.52
CA ASP A 219 16.34 -16.14 0.55
C ASP A 219 17.19 -15.67 1.73
N ASP A 220 17.33 -14.35 1.89
CA ASP A 220 18.06 -13.77 3.01
C ASP A 220 17.11 -12.95 3.89
N ALA A 221 16.54 -13.60 4.89
CA ALA A 221 15.76 -12.95 5.94
C ALA A 221 16.52 -11.79 6.62
N ALA A 222 17.86 -11.80 6.64
CA ALA A 222 18.64 -10.69 7.16
C ALA A 222 18.63 -9.48 6.21
N GLU A 223 18.60 -9.70 4.90
CA GLU A 223 18.41 -8.63 3.92
C GLU A 223 17.00 -8.05 4.02
N GLN A 224 15.97 -8.89 4.21
CA GLN A 224 14.60 -8.40 4.44
C GLN A 224 14.49 -7.56 5.72
N ASP A 225 15.08 -8.03 6.83
CA ASP A 225 15.14 -7.27 8.08
C ASP A 225 15.83 -5.91 7.88
N LEU A 226 16.96 -5.90 7.16
CA LEU A 226 17.68 -4.68 6.85
C LEU A 226 16.85 -3.73 5.97
N ASN A 227 16.18 -4.26 4.95
CA ASN A 227 15.28 -3.48 4.08
C ASN A 227 14.15 -2.82 4.89
N ASN A 228 13.55 -3.56 5.84
CA ASN A 228 12.52 -3.03 6.72
C ASN A 228 13.06 -1.89 7.60
N ARG A 229 14.26 -2.03 8.15
CA ARG A 229 14.88 -0.97 8.97
C ARG A 229 15.32 0.24 8.14
N ARG A 230 15.62 0.07 6.86
CA ARG A 230 16.08 1.12 5.93
C ARG A 230 14.98 1.96 5.30
N ARG A 231 13.72 1.53 5.35
CA ARG A 231 12.57 2.21 4.71
C ARG A 231 11.76 3.07 5.67
N LEU A 232 11.05 4.04 5.11
CA LEU A 232 10.06 4.88 5.79
C LEU A 232 8.99 5.29 4.76
N ILE A 233 7.74 5.42 5.17
CA ILE A 233 6.70 6.05 4.36
C ILE A 233 6.79 7.56 4.54
N VAL A 234 6.74 8.33 3.45
CA VAL A 234 6.44 9.76 3.45
C VAL A 234 4.99 9.87 3.01
N ASP A 235 4.15 10.34 3.92
CA ASP A 235 2.69 10.46 3.77
C ASP A 235 2.37 11.93 3.45
N ASP A 236 1.35 12.20 2.63
CA ASP A 236 0.98 13.58 2.27
C ASP A 236 0.12 14.27 3.35
N GLY A 237 -0.15 13.58 4.47
CA GLY A 237 -0.97 14.08 5.56
C GLY A 237 -2.46 14.11 5.23
N SER A 238 -2.89 13.41 4.17
CA SER A 238 -4.27 13.37 3.71
C SER A 238 -4.94 12.01 3.90
N SER A 239 -6.24 12.05 4.17
CA SER A 239 -7.14 10.90 4.17
C SER A 239 -7.91 10.76 2.84
N VAL A 240 -7.69 11.67 1.87
CA VAL A 240 -8.34 11.65 0.57
C VAL A 240 -7.78 10.52 -0.28
N GLN A 241 -8.68 9.69 -0.84
CA GLN A 241 -8.29 8.63 -1.77
C GLN A 241 -8.45 9.05 -3.22
N ASN A 242 -7.48 8.66 -4.05
CA ASN A 242 -7.42 8.96 -5.48
C ASN A 242 -7.57 10.46 -5.76
N PRO A 243 -6.70 11.33 -5.19
CA PRO A 243 -6.72 12.75 -5.51
C PRO A 243 -6.46 12.98 -7.01
N ASP A 244 -6.96 14.11 -7.53
CA ASP A 244 -6.77 14.49 -8.94
C ASP A 244 -5.27 14.71 -9.25
N ASP A 245 -4.52 15.24 -8.28
CA ASP A 245 -3.08 15.49 -8.36
C ASP A 245 -2.31 14.48 -7.50
N VAL A 246 -1.24 13.91 -8.06
CA VAL A 246 -0.35 12.99 -7.35
C VAL A 246 0.71 13.80 -6.58
N PRO A 247 0.89 13.59 -5.26
CA PRO A 247 1.87 14.34 -4.48
C PRO A 247 3.32 13.93 -4.78
N PHE A 248 4.27 14.69 -4.21
CA PHE A 248 5.72 14.48 -4.32
C PHE A 248 6.23 14.47 -5.77
N THR A 249 5.82 15.46 -6.56
CA THR A 249 6.36 15.69 -7.90
C THR A 249 7.71 16.42 -7.83
N ASP A 250 8.48 16.36 -8.93
CA ASP A 250 9.68 17.19 -9.06
C ASP A 250 9.34 18.68 -9.24
N VAL A 251 10.37 19.53 -9.30
CA VAL A 251 10.21 20.99 -9.48
C VAL A 251 9.49 21.40 -10.78
N ASN A 252 9.29 20.48 -11.73
CA ASN A 252 8.57 20.70 -12.99
C ASN A 252 7.18 20.07 -12.99
N GLY A 253 6.74 19.46 -11.88
CA GLY A 253 5.48 18.72 -11.77
C GLY A 253 5.54 17.30 -12.36
N GLU A 254 6.73 16.75 -12.63
CA GLU A 254 6.88 15.37 -13.09
C GLU A 254 6.74 14.39 -11.90
N VAL A 255 5.99 13.31 -12.11
CA VAL A 255 5.81 12.27 -11.10
C VAL A 255 7.15 11.57 -10.82
N ILE A 256 7.41 11.35 -9.52
CA ILE A 256 8.59 10.64 -9.03
C ILE A 256 8.71 9.23 -9.60
N ARG A 257 9.96 8.76 -9.78
CA ARG A 257 10.27 7.38 -10.16
C ARG A 257 11.09 6.70 -9.08
N LEU A 258 10.97 5.37 -9.00
CA LEU A 258 11.84 4.57 -8.15
C LEU A 258 13.31 4.82 -8.52
N GLY A 259 14.15 5.08 -7.53
CA GLY A 259 15.55 5.47 -7.70
C GLY A 259 15.80 6.97 -7.71
N ASP A 260 14.76 7.81 -7.74
CA ASP A 260 14.92 9.25 -7.54
C ASP A 260 15.33 9.60 -6.11
N THR A 261 15.88 10.78 -5.95
CA THR A 261 16.37 11.29 -4.67
C THR A 261 15.37 12.25 -4.05
N VAL A 262 15.06 12.05 -2.77
CA VAL A 262 14.22 12.92 -1.94
C VAL A 262 15.13 13.63 -0.93
N ASN A 263 15.12 14.96 -0.95
CA ASN A 263 15.97 15.83 -0.13
C ASN A 263 15.12 16.71 0.78
N HIS A 264 15.77 17.30 1.79
CA HIS A 264 15.13 18.24 2.73
C HIS A 264 13.86 17.66 3.38
N LEU A 265 13.92 16.39 3.78
CA LEU A 265 12.82 15.79 4.51
C LEU A 265 12.83 16.32 5.94
N VAL A 266 11.80 17.11 6.25
CA VAL A 266 11.47 17.63 7.57
C VAL A 266 9.99 17.34 7.80
N GLY A 267 9.67 16.75 8.94
CA GLY A 267 8.29 16.41 9.26
C GLY A 267 8.18 15.67 10.58
N VAL A 268 6.96 15.35 10.97
CA VAL A 268 6.68 14.63 12.21
C VAL A 268 6.71 13.13 11.96
N LEU A 269 7.52 12.38 12.72
CA LEU A 269 7.50 10.92 12.65
C LEU A 269 6.23 10.42 13.35
N SER A 270 5.43 9.56 12.71
CA SER A 270 4.24 8.97 13.30
C SER A 270 4.13 7.49 12.95
N TYR A 271 3.21 6.81 13.63
CA TYR A 271 2.87 5.42 13.37
C TYR A 271 1.39 5.32 12.98
N GLY A 272 1.05 4.33 12.15
CA GLY A 272 -0.33 4.03 11.80
C GLY A 272 -0.42 3.01 10.69
N PHE A 273 -1.51 2.23 10.68
CA PHE A 273 -1.75 1.16 9.71
C PHE A 273 -0.55 0.19 9.59
N ASP A 274 0.00 -0.23 10.74
CA ASP A 274 1.14 -1.15 10.85
C ASP A 274 2.46 -0.64 10.21
N ALA A 275 2.62 0.69 10.06
CA ALA A 275 3.80 1.27 9.45
C ALA A 275 4.21 2.63 10.07
N TRP A 276 5.53 2.83 10.17
CA TRP A 276 6.12 4.13 10.46
C TRP A 276 6.08 5.05 9.24
N ARG A 277 5.64 6.27 9.45
CA ARG A 277 5.49 7.30 8.42
C ARG A 277 6.01 8.65 8.88
N LEU A 278 6.43 9.48 7.94
CA LEU A 278 6.75 10.89 8.15
C LEU A 278 5.60 11.70 7.59
N GLN A 279 5.09 12.64 8.38
CA GLN A 279 4.13 13.65 7.98
C GLN A 279 4.90 14.96 7.71
N PRO A 280 5.18 15.32 6.45
CA PRO A 280 5.98 16.49 6.11
C PRO A 280 5.32 17.78 6.61
N THR A 281 6.13 18.64 7.22
CA THR A 281 5.75 20.00 7.64
C THR A 281 6.30 21.05 6.67
N GLU A 282 7.22 20.62 5.80
CA GLU A 282 7.76 21.37 4.69
C GLU A 282 7.69 20.50 3.43
N GLU A 283 7.53 21.13 2.26
CA GLU A 283 7.45 20.39 1.01
C GLU A 283 8.79 19.68 0.67
N PRO A 284 8.80 18.35 0.56
CA PRO A 284 10.03 17.61 0.22
C PRO A 284 10.55 17.98 -1.17
N THR A 285 11.87 18.09 -1.32
CA THR A 285 12.48 18.36 -2.64
C THR A 285 12.78 17.05 -3.37
N VAL A 286 12.00 16.73 -4.40
CA VAL A 286 12.26 15.58 -5.28
C VAL A 286 13.21 15.97 -6.42
N THR A 287 14.31 15.22 -6.55
CA THR A 287 15.27 15.35 -7.65
C THR A 287 15.25 14.10 -8.52
N ARG A 288 14.99 14.31 -9.82
CA ARG A 288 14.98 13.27 -10.86
C ARG A 288 16.40 12.76 -11.12
N THR A 289 16.88 11.85 -10.28
CA THR A 289 18.20 11.20 -10.43
C THR A 289 18.13 9.88 -11.21
N ASN A 290 16.92 9.36 -11.45
CA ASN A 290 16.69 8.21 -12.32
C ASN A 290 15.80 8.60 -13.53
N PRO A 291 16.32 9.36 -14.51
CA PRO A 291 15.59 9.69 -15.72
C PRO A 291 15.26 8.42 -16.52
N ARG A 292 14.08 8.41 -17.18
CA ARG A 292 13.75 7.32 -18.11
C ARG A 292 14.72 7.38 -19.29
N PRO A 293 15.43 6.30 -19.63
CA PRO A 293 16.17 6.24 -20.89
C PRO A 293 15.25 6.41 -22.09
N GLU A 294 15.69 7.11 -23.15
CA GLU A 294 14.91 7.26 -24.38
C GLU A 294 14.73 5.93 -25.12
N SER A 295 15.67 5.00 -24.97
CA SER A 295 15.58 3.65 -25.51
C SER A 295 16.31 2.64 -24.61
N PRO A 296 15.96 1.35 -24.68
CA PRO A 296 16.78 0.30 -24.07
C PRO A 296 18.20 0.25 -24.67
N ASP A 297 19.14 -0.29 -23.91
CA ASP A 297 20.49 -0.57 -24.43
C ASP A 297 20.43 -1.62 -25.55
N PRO A 298 21.24 -1.49 -26.62
CA PRO A 298 21.26 -2.49 -27.69
C PRO A 298 21.72 -3.86 -27.19
N VAL A 299 20.85 -4.86 -27.30
CA VAL A 299 21.18 -6.28 -27.03
C VAL A 299 21.69 -7.03 -28.27
N GLY A 300 21.69 -6.36 -29.43
CA GLY A 300 21.96 -6.96 -30.74
C GLY A 300 20.77 -7.75 -31.28
N GLY A 301 20.95 -8.36 -32.46
CA GLY A 301 19.87 -9.08 -33.15
C GLY A 301 19.10 -8.20 -34.14
N ASP A 302 18.21 -8.85 -34.89
CA ASP A 302 17.44 -8.25 -35.98
C ASP A 302 15.94 -8.10 -35.65
N LEU A 303 15.51 -8.58 -34.47
CA LEU A 303 14.13 -8.63 -34.02
C LEU A 303 14.07 -8.36 -32.52
N GLN A 304 12.99 -7.73 -32.09
CA GLN A 304 12.61 -7.48 -30.71
C GLN A 304 11.47 -8.42 -30.31
N VAL A 305 11.57 -8.98 -29.10
CA VAL A 305 10.52 -9.79 -28.49
C VAL A 305 10.19 -9.18 -27.14
N GLY A 306 8.93 -8.79 -26.97
CA GLY A 306 8.40 -8.20 -25.75
C GLY A 306 7.54 -9.18 -24.95
N SER A 307 7.40 -8.92 -23.66
CA SER A 307 6.42 -9.56 -22.79
C SER A 307 5.73 -8.48 -21.99
N PHE A 308 4.41 -8.54 -21.90
CA PHE A 308 3.62 -7.52 -21.22
C PHE A 308 2.42 -8.12 -20.48
N ASN A 309 2.46 -8.07 -19.15
CA ASN A 309 1.27 -8.29 -18.34
C ASN A 309 0.40 -7.03 -18.41
N VAL A 310 -0.81 -7.16 -18.94
CA VAL A 310 -1.72 -6.04 -19.21
C VAL A 310 -2.66 -5.73 -18.05
N LEU A 311 -2.48 -6.40 -16.91
CA LEU A 311 -3.21 -6.21 -15.65
C LEU A 311 -4.72 -6.36 -15.83
N ASN A 312 -5.19 -7.59 -16.01
CA ASN A 312 -6.58 -7.96 -16.30
C ASN A 312 -7.24 -7.09 -17.38
N TYR A 313 -6.83 -7.27 -18.65
CA TYR A 313 -7.55 -6.67 -19.77
C TYR A 313 -8.78 -7.49 -20.11
N PHE A 314 -9.94 -7.02 -19.67
CA PHE A 314 -11.25 -7.62 -19.95
C PHE A 314 -12.10 -6.67 -20.76
N THR A 315 -12.83 -7.22 -21.73
CA THR A 315 -13.90 -6.52 -22.44
C THR A 315 -15.26 -6.73 -21.76
N THR A 316 -15.40 -7.77 -20.95
CA THR A 316 -16.52 -7.88 -20.01
C THR A 316 -16.34 -6.89 -18.86
N ILE A 317 -17.29 -5.96 -18.73
CA ILE A 317 -17.28 -4.95 -17.65
C ILE A 317 -17.65 -5.60 -16.32
N ASP A 318 -16.91 -5.28 -15.26
CA ASP A 318 -17.17 -5.72 -13.89
C ASP A 318 -18.33 -4.93 -13.27
N GLU A 319 -19.55 -5.32 -13.64
CA GLU A 319 -20.79 -4.84 -13.03
C GLU A 319 -21.47 -5.92 -12.18
N PRO A 320 -22.26 -5.56 -11.15
CA PRO A 320 -22.93 -6.53 -10.30
C PRO A 320 -23.74 -7.59 -11.07
N GLY A 321 -23.28 -8.84 -11.01
CA GLY A 321 -23.92 -9.98 -11.67
C GLY A 321 -23.43 -10.28 -13.09
N ALA A 322 -22.42 -9.54 -13.57
CA ALA A 322 -21.67 -9.92 -14.77
C ALA A 322 -20.91 -11.22 -14.52
N VAL A 323 -20.79 -12.04 -15.57
CA VAL A 323 -20.10 -13.32 -15.54
C VAL A 323 -19.37 -13.47 -16.87
N THR A 324 -18.13 -13.90 -16.82
CA THR A 324 -17.28 -14.19 -17.99
C THR A 324 -17.65 -15.54 -18.63
N ASP A 325 -17.11 -15.84 -19.80
CA ASP A 325 -17.34 -17.13 -20.47
C ASP A 325 -16.80 -18.33 -19.67
N THR A 326 -15.83 -18.12 -18.78
CA THR A 326 -15.33 -19.16 -17.86
C THR A 326 -16.30 -19.42 -16.69
N GLY A 327 -17.30 -18.56 -16.50
CA GLY A 327 -18.21 -18.60 -15.36
C GLY A 327 -17.70 -17.88 -14.11
N ASP A 328 -16.54 -17.21 -14.20
CA ASP A 328 -15.96 -16.39 -13.12
C ASP A 328 -16.47 -14.95 -13.19
N ASP A 329 -16.35 -14.22 -12.07
CA ASP A 329 -16.54 -12.77 -12.05
C ASP A 329 -15.49 -12.08 -12.94
N PRO A 330 -15.85 -11.05 -13.72
CA PRO A 330 -14.89 -10.24 -14.47
C PRO A 330 -13.85 -9.63 -13.53
N ARG A 331 -12.62 -9.42 -14.03
CA ARG A 331 -11.50 -8.90 -13.21
C ARG A 331 -10.89 -7.61 -13.74
N GLY A 332 -11.47 -7.06 -14.82
CA GLY A 332 -10.97 -5.88 -15.52
C GLY A 332 -11.68 -4.61 -15.09
N ALA A 333 -12.12 -3.81 -16.05
CA ALA A 333 -12.67 -2.48 -15.80
C ALA A 333 -14.12 -2.51 -15.27
N ASP A 334 -14.40 -1.67 -14.26
CA ASP A 334 -15.74 -1.50 -13.65
C ASP A 334 -16.69 -0.64 -14.50
N SER A 335 -16.20 -0.08 -15.61
CA SER A 335 -17.02 0.67 -16.56
C SER A 335 -16.39 0.71 -17.95
N LEU A 336 -17.20 1.06 -18.95
CA LEU A 336 -16.71 1.29 -20.31
C LEU A 336 -15.67 2.43 -20.37
N GLU A 337 -15.81 3.45 -19.52
CA GLU A 337 -14.84 4.55 -19.45
C GLU A 337 -13.47 4.07 -18.95
N GLU A 338 -13.47 3.24 -17.90
CA GLU A 338 -12.23 2.64 -17.38
C GLU A 338 -11.61 1.65 -18.38
N LEU A 339 -12.41 0.88 -19.11
CA LEU A 339 -11.92 0.02 -20.19
C LEU A 339 -11.23 0.84 -21.29
N GLN A 340 -11.84 1.95 -21.71
CA GLN A 340 -11.26 2.85 -22.70
C GLN A 340 -9.94 3.46 -22.20
N ARG A 341 -9.88 3.83 -20.91
CA ARG A 341 -8.68 4.36 -20.27
C ARG A 341 -7.56 3.31 -20.22
N GLN A 342 -7.86 2.09 -19.78
CA GLN A 342 -6.91 0.96 -19.72
C GLN A 342 -6.39 0.63 -21.13
N ARG A 343 -7.29 0.47 -22.10
CA ARG A 343 -6.97 0.22 -23.51
C ARG A 343 -6.06 1.29 -24.09
N GLY A 344 -6.38 2.57 -23.90
CA GLY A 344 -5.55 3.66 -24.40
C GLY A 344 -4.12 3.60 -23.87
N LYS A 345 -3.95 3.26 -22.57
CA LYS A 345 -2.63 3.08 -21.95
C LYS A 345 -1.89 1.87 -22.51
N ILE A 346 -2.55 0.73 -22.66
CA ILE A 346 -1.94 -0.50 -23.20
C ILE A 346 -1.53 -0.31 -24.67
N VAL A 347 -2.41 0.27 -25.49
CA VAL A 347 -2.13 0.57 -26.91
C VAL A 347 -0.92 1.49 -27.04
N ALA A 348 -0.87 2.59 -26.29
CA ALA A 348 0.27 3.50 -26.30
C ALA A 348 1.57 2.79 -25.89
N ALA A 349 1.53 1.94 -24.85
CA ALA A 349 2.69 1.21 -24.38
C ALA A 349 3.20 0.17 -25.39
N ILE A 350 2.31 -0.58 -26.05
CA ILE A 350 2.70 -1.58 -27.06
C ILE A 350 3.25 -0.91 -28.32
N LEU A 351 2.65 0.21 -28.77
CA LEU A 351 3.15 0.95 -29.93
C LEU A 351 4.52 1.58 -29.68
N GLU A 352 4.79 2.06 -28.46
CA GLU A 352 6.11 2.57 -28.08
C GLU A 352 7.14 1.45 -27.88
N LEU A 353 6.71 0.30 -27.36
CA LEU A 353 7.55 -0.90 -27.25
C LEU A 353 8.00 -1.40 -28.63
N ASP A 354 7.12 -1.31 -29.62
CA ASP A 354 7.36 -1.63 -31.03
C ASP A 354 8.05 -2.99 -31.30
N ALA A 355 7.77 -3.98 -30.45
CA ALA A 355 8.34 -5.31 -30.65
C ALA A 355 7.62 -6.08 -31.77
N GLU A 356 8.37 -6.86 -32.57
CA GLU A 356 7.80 -7.67 -33.65
C GLU A 356 7.01 -8.87 -33.13
N VAL A 357 7.26 -9.34 -31.91
CA VAL A 357 6.45 -10.33 -31.21
C VAL A 357 6.24 -9.88 -29.77
N VAL A 358 5.00 -9.85 -29.28
CA VAL A 358 4.67 -9.52 -27.89
C VAL A 358 3.87 -10.66 -27.28
N GLY A 359 4.41 -11.27 -26.22
CA GLY A 359 3.65 -12.15 -25.34
C GLY A 359 2.82 -11.35 -24.35
N LEU A 360 1.56 -11.70 -24.19
CA LEU A 360 0.60 -11.00 -23.33
C LEU A 360 0.15 -11.90 -22.18
N MET A 361 0.02 -11.33 -20.98
CA MET A 361 -0.50 -12.01 -19.80
C MET A 361 -1.65 -11.22 -19.19
N GLU A 362 -2.59 -11.92 -18.53
CA GLU A 362 -3.79 -11.32 -17.92
C GLU A 362 -4.78 -10.77 -18.94
N PHE A 363 -4.99 -11.54 -20.01
CA PHE A 363 -6.07 -11.31 -20.95
C PHE A 363 -7.31 -12.07 -20.51
N GLU A 364 -8.50 -11.51 -20.69
CA GLU A 364 -9.75 -12.25 -20.56
C GLU A 364 -9.72 -13.53 -21.40
N ASN A 365 -10.23 -14.62 -20.82
CA ASN A 365 -10.40 -15.90 -21.49
C ASN A 365 -11.86 -16.01 -21.96
N ASP A 366 -12.14 -15.36 -23.08
CA ASP A 366 -13.42 -15.40 -23.78
C ASP A 366 -13.37 -16.36 -24.98
N ALA A 367 -14.51 -16.99 -25.29
CA ALA A 367 -14.56 -18.12 -26.22
C ALA A 367 -14.46 -17.71 -27.71
N ASP A 368 -14.62 -16.42 -28.00
CA ASP A 368 -14.60 -15.85 -29.35
C ASP A 368 -13.41 -14.92 -29.61
N ASP A 369 -12.44 -14.86 -28.69
CA ASP A 369 -11.27 -13.97 -28.73
C ASP A 369 -11.60 -12.46 -28.82
N ALA A 370 -12.82 -12.07 -28.45
CA ALA A 370 -13.29 -10.69 -28.45
C ALA A 370 -12.35 -9.72 -27.74
N ALA A 371 -11.75 -10.10 -26.60
CA ALA A 371 -10.80 -9.21 -25.94
C ALA A 371 -9.54 -9.00 -26.77
N LEU A 372 -8.96 -10.08 -27.32
CA LEU A 372 -7.72 -10.02 -28.09
C LEU A 372 -7.94 -9.27 -29.41
N ASP A 373 -9.06 -9.54 -30.07
CA ASP A 373 -9.49 -8.85 -31.29
C ASP A 373 -9.70 -7.35 -31.03
N ASP A 374 -10.31 -6.98 -29.91
CA ASP A 374 -10.49 -5.59 -29.51
C ASP A 374 -9.15 -4.86 -29.33
N LEU A 375 -8.15 -5.49 -28.70
CA LEU A 375 -6.82 -4.92 -28.59
C LEU A 375 -6.11 -4.79 -29.94
N VAL A 376 -6.12 -5.83 -30.78
CA VAL A 376 -5.46 -5.81 -32.10
C VAL A 376 -6.10 -4.75 -33.01
N ALA A 377 -7.43 -4.67 -33.03
CA ALA A 377 -8.15 -3.64 -33.77
C ALA A 377 -7.77 -2.23 -33.27
N SER A 378 -7.64 -2.04 -31.96
CA SER A 378 -7.27 -0.76 -31.36
C SER A 378 -5.82 -0.37 -31.66
N LEU A 379 -4.89 -1.33 -31.65
CA LEU A 379 -3.50 -1.13 -32.05
C LEU A 379 -3.40 -0.69 -33.51
N ASN A 380 -4.06 -1.40 -34.41
CA ASN A 380 -4.02 -1.11 -35.85
C ASN A 380 -4.72 0.22 -36.19
N ALA A 381 -5.82 0.54 -35.50
CA ALA A 381 -6.49 1.83 -35.63
C ALA A 381 -5.57 2.99 -35.19
N ALA A 382 -4.85 2.83 -34.08
CA ALA A 382 -3.91 3.83 -33.58
C ALA A 382 -2.65 3.96 -34.45
N ALA A 383 -2.17 2.85 -35.02
CA ALA A 383 -1.04 2.84 -35.97
C ALA A 383 -1.43 3.42 -37.35
N GLY A 384 -2.71 3.37 -37.71
CA GLY A 384 -3.20 3.77 -39.05
C GLY A 384 -2.94 2.74 -40.14
N GLU A 385 -2.55 1.52 -39.77
CA GLU A 385 -2.25 0.40 -40.66
C GLU A 385 -2.44 -0.94 -39.93
N ASP A 386 -2.51 -2.05 -40.68
CA ASP A 386 -2.57 -3.42 -40.13
C ASP A 386 -1.19 -3.86 -39.61
N ARG A 387 -0.74 -3.21 -38.53
CA ARG A 387 0.61 -3.37 -37.95
C ARG A 387 0.76 -4.65 -37.14
N TYR A 388 -0.28 -5.06 -36.42
CA TYR A 388 -0.28 -6.24 -35.56
C TYR A 388 -1.35 -7.25 -35.97
N ALA A 389 -1.04 -8.52 -35.74
CA ALA A 389 -1.95 -9.64 -35.86
C ALA A 389 -1.85 -10.54 -34.62
N ALA A 390 -2.95 -11.21 -34.26
CA ALA A 390 -2.97 -12.21 -33.20
C ALA A 390 -2.41 -13.56 -33.67
N VAL A 391 -1.73 -14.27 -32.78
CA VAL A 391 -1.46 -15.70 -32.93
C VAL A 391 -2.74 -16.47 -32.57
N GLU A 392 -3.20 -17.31 -33.48
CA GLU A 392 -4.33 -18.21 -33.24
C GLU A 392 -3.98 -19.20 -32.12
N GLU A 393 -4.89 -19.36 -31.17
CA GLU A 393 -4.71 -20.23 -30.03
C GLU A 393 -4.85 -21.72 -30.41
N PRO A 394 -4.14 -22.62 -29.72
CA PRO A 394 -4.35 -24.05 -29.92
C PRO A 394 -5.78 -24.43 -29.53
N ASP A 395 -6.47 -25.19 -30.37
CA ASP A 395 -7.77 -25.76 -30.02
C ASP A 395 -7.63 -26.73 -28.84
N THR A 396 -7.99 -26.26 -27.65
CA THR A 396 -8.05 -27.04 -26.40
C THR A 396 -9.43 -27.66 -26.15
N GLY A 397 -10.36 -27.49 -27.10
CA GLY A 397 -11.74 -27.92 -26.99
C GLY A 397 -12.60 -26.98 -26.14
N GLY A 398 -13.75 -26.57 -26.68
CA GLY A 398 -14.72 -25.76 -25.93
C GLY A 398 -14.57 -24.24 -26.08
N GLY A 399 -13.68 -23.76 -26.95
CA GLY A 399 -13.50 -22.34 -27.28
C GLY A 399 -12.62 -21.55 -26.30
N LEU A 400 -12.39 -22.07 -25.08
CA LEU A 400 -11.57 -21.42 -24.05
C LEU A 400 -10.15 -21.98 -24.02
N PHE A 401 -9.16 -21.13 -23.74
CA PHE A 401 -7.76 -21.53 -23.60
C PHE A 401 -7.38 -21.75 -22.13
N GLY A 402 -7.74 -22.94 -21.64
CA GLY A 402 -7.66 -23.29 -20.22
C GLY A 402 -8.95 -22.94 -19.47
N THR A 403 -8.89 -22.95 -18.14
CA THR A 403 -10.10 -22.82 -17.29
C THR A 403 -10.14 -21.58 -16.40
N ASP A 404 -9.08 -20.78 -16.35
CA ASP A 404 -9.02 -19.56 -15.54
C ASP A 404 -9.64 -18.39 -16.34
N ALA A 405 -10.31 -17.45 -15.66
CA ALA A 405 -10.85 -16.22 -16.26
C ALA A 405 -9.82 -15.40 -17.06
N ILE A 406 -8.53 -15.60 -16.77
CA ILE A 406 -7.44 -15.02 -17.54
C ILE A 406 -6.61 -16.08 -18.27
N LYS A 407 -6.13 -15.71 -19.44
CA LYS A 407 -5.20 -16.49 -20.28
C LYS A 407 -3.95 -15.69 -20.63
N VAL A 408 -3.05 -16.36 -21.35
CA VAL A 408 -1.94 -15.71 -22.07
C VAL A 408 -2.30 -15.64 -23.55
N ALA A 409 -1.80 -14.61 -24.23
CA ALA A 409 -1.99 -14.43 -25.66
C ALA A 409 -0.67 -14.00 -26.32
N MET A 410 -0.66 -13.90 -27.64
CA MET A 410 0.51 -13.40 -28.38
C MET A 410 0.07 -12.62 -29.62
N ILE A 411 0.70 -11.46 -29.84
CA ILE A 411 0.55 -10.66 -31.05
C ILE A 411 1.91 -10.53 -31.76
N TYR A 412 1.88 -10.27 -33.06
CA TYR A 412 3.09 -10.11 -33.87
C TYR A 412 2.90 -9.11 -35.00
N GLN A 413 4.00 -8.55 -35.52
CA GLN A 413 4.01 -7.69 -36.69
C GLN A 413 4.21 -8.55 -37.97
N PRO A 414 3.19 -8.71 -38.83
CA PRO A 414 3.26 -9.61 -39.99
C PRO A 414 4.22 -9.14 -41.08
N ALA A 415 4.63 -7.87 -41.03
CA ALA A 415 5.66 -7.32 -41.92
C ALA A 415 7.05 -7.90 -41.64
N ASP A 416 7.32 -8.34 -40.39
CA ASP A 416 8.67 -8.68 -39.92
C ASP A 416 8.81 -10.15 -39.51
N VAL A 417 7.71 -10.80 -39.13
CA VAL A 417 7.70 -12.22 -38.78
C VAL A 417 6.47 -12.94 -39.32
N VAL A 418 6.64 -14.22 -39.67
CA VAL A 418 5.55 -15.12 -40.05
C VAL A 418 5.48 -16.34 -39.13
N PRO A 419 4.30 -16.70 -38.62
CA PRO A 419 4.08 -17.96 -37.90
C PRO A 419 4.47 -19.18 -38.74
N MET A 420 5.07 -20.18 -38.09
CA MET A 420 5.48 -21.44 -38.70
C MET A 420 4.65 -22.60 -38.16
N GLY A 421 3.53 -22.88 -38.83
CA GLY A 421 2.58 -23.89 -38.39
C GLY A 421 1.70 -23.40 -37.22
N PRO A 422 0.78 -24.26 -36.74
CA PRO A 422 -0.09 -23.92 -35.63
C PRO A 422 0.73 -23.68 -34.35
N SER A 423 0.18 -22.86 -33.46
CA SER A 423 0.68 -22.70 -32.10
C SER A 423 0.51 -24.00 -31.31
N ALA A 424 1.16 -24.10 -30.15
CA ALA A 424 1.11 -25.27 -29.29
C ALA A 424 1.00 -24.87 -27.81
N THR A 425 0.42 -25.76 -27.03
CA THR A 425 0.39 -25.69 -25.56
C THR A 425 0.78 -27.04 -24.96
N THR A 426 0.76 -27.13 -23.63
CA THR A 426 1.02 -28.36 -22.88
C THR A 426 -0.27 -28.99 -22.36
N SER A 427 -0.21 -30.30 -22.08
CA SER A 427 -1.23 -31.04 -21.35
C SER A 427 -0.67 -31.59 -20.03
N ASP A 428 0.37 -30.93 -19.50
CA ASP A 428 1.02 -31.35 -18.26
C ASP A 428 0.16 -30.93 -17.07
N ASP A 429 -0.13 -31.88 -16.18
CA ASP A 429 -0.94 -31.71 -14.97
C ASP A 429 -0.44 -30.56 -14.07
N ALA A 430 0.83 -30.13 -14.21
CA ALA A 430 1.36 -28.94 -13.56
C ALA A 430 0.58 -27.65 -13.88
N PHE A 431 -0.20 -27.64 -14.96
CA PHE A 431 -1.02 -26.52 -15.39
C PHE A 431 -2.53 -26.73 -15.19
N ASP A 432 -2.96 -27.82 -14.55
CA ASP A 432 -4.39 -28.09 -14.29
C ASP A 432 -5.09 -27.00 -13.46
N ASN A 433 -4.33 -26.23 -12.68
CA ASN A 433 -4.82 -25.13 -11.86
C ASN A 433 -4.16 -23.78 -12.21
N ALA A 434 -3.52 -23.69 -13.37
CA ALA A 434 -2.78 -22.52 -13.84
C ALA A 434 -3.18 -22.15 -15.28
N ARG A 435 -2.65 -21.03 -15.76
CA ARG A 435 -2.85 -20.60 -17.15
C ARG A 435 -1.98 -21.46 -18.06
N LEU A 436 -2.55 -22.00 -19.13
CA LEU A 436 -1.80 -22.78 -20.11
C LEU A 436 -0.75 -21.89 -20.81
N PRO A 437 0.49 -22.37 -21.00
CA PRO A 437 1.50 -21.63 -21.76
C PRO A 437 1.21 -21.68 -23.27
N LEU A 438 1.52 -20.60 -23.98
CA LEU A 438 1.35 -20.50 -25.43
C LEU A 438 2.70 -20.49 -26.13
N ALA A 439 2.95 -21.44 -27.03
CA ALA A 439 4.16 -21.54 -27.83
C ALA A 439 3.87 -21.29 -29.31
N GLN A 440 4.59 -20.35 -29.93
CA GLN A 440 4.53 -20.12 -31.38
C GLN A 440 5.94 -20.05 -31.96
N ARG A 441 6.14 -20.74 -33.10
CA ARG A 441 7.37 -20.68 -33.88
C ARG A 441 7.24 -19.62 -34.96
N PHE A 442 8.27 -18.79 -35.13
CA PHE A 442 8.32 -17.72 -36.13
C PHE A 442 9.56 -17.81 -37.00
N ARG A 443 9.53 -17.07 -38.11
CA ARG A 443 10.69 -16.74 -38.94
C ARG A 443 10.45 -15.42 -39.66
N ALA A 444 11.51 -14.70 -40.01
CA ALA A 444 11.41 -13.55 -40.91
C ALA A 444 10.81 -13.92 -42.30
N PRO A 445 10.01 -13.04 -42.93
CA PRO A 445 9.37 -13.30 -44.22
C PRO A 445 10.35 -13.62 -45.35
N ARG A 446 11.52 -12.98 -45.36
CA ARG A 446 12.56 -13.17 -46.40
C ARG A 446 13.48 -14.37 -46.13
N GLY A 447 13.15 -15.20 -45.15
CA GLY A 447 13.97 -16.31 -44.71
C GLY A 447 14.94 -15.91 -43.60
N GLY A 448 15.39 -16.89 -42.82
CA GLY A 448 16.18 -16.70 -41.61
C GLY A 448 16.15 -17.94 -40.73
N LYS A 449 16.90 -17.90 -39.61
CA LYS A 449 16.80 -18.95 -38.60
C LYS A 449 15.45 -18.83 -37.90
N PRO A 450 14.65 -19.91 -37.81
CA PRO A 450 13.40 -19.86 -37.06
C PRO A 450 13.69 -19.81 -35.56
N PHE A 451 12.79 -19.18 -34.81
CA PHE A 451 12.83 -19.10 -33.35
C PHE A 451 11.45 -19.43 -32.78
N THR A 452 11.39 -19.77 -31.49
CA THR A 452 10.14 -20.08 -30.79
C THR A 452 10.00 -19.16 -29.60
N VAL A 453 8.83 -18.55 -29.46
CA VAL A 453 8.45 -17.78 -28.26
C VAL A 453 7.47 -18.63 -27.46
N VAL A 454 7.66 -18.66 -26.15
CA VAL A 454 6.76 -19.35 -25.21
C VAL A 454 6.32 -18.33 -24.16
N VAL A 455 5.03 -18.01 -24.13
CA VAL A 455 4.42 -17.12 -23.15
C VAL A 455 3.91 -17.97 -21.99
N ASN A 456 4.20 -17.56 -20.77
CA ASN A 456 3.82 -18.30 -19.59
C ASN A 456 3.37 -17.34 -18.48
N HIS A 457 2.38 -17.76 -17.69
CA HIS A 457 1.90 -17.00 -16.54
C HIS A 457 1.62 -17.94 -15.37
N PHE A 458 2.68 -18.20 -14.59
CA PHE A 458 2.61 -19.08 -13.42
C PHE A 458 1.59 -18.62 -12.38
N LYS A 459 1.02 -19.58 -11.65
CA LYS A 459 0.12 -19.31 -10.53
C LYS A 459 0.89 -18.64 -9.40
N SER A 460 0.30 -17.63 -8.76
CA SER A 460 0.87 -17.03 -7.56
C SER A 460 0.89 -18.03 -6.40
N LYS A 461 1.94 -17.98 -5.58
CA LYS A 461 2.13 -18.81 -4.39
C LYS A 461 1.20 -18.42 -3.23
N GLY A 462 0.75 -17.16 -3.18
CA GLY A 462 -0.25 -16.66 -2.24
C GLY A 462 -1.70 -17.06 -2.54
N CYS A 463 -1.98 -17.73 -3.67
CA CYS A 463 -3.32 -18.20 -3.99
C CYS A 463 -3.72 -19.45 -3.17
N GLY A 464 -5.02 -19.56 -2.87
CA GLY A 464 -5.58 -20.73 -2.19
C GLY A 464 -5.32 -22.03 -2.94
N GLY A 465 -5.00 -23.10 -2.20
CA GLY A 465 -4.78 -24.45 -2.75
C GLY A 465 -3.32 -24.80 -3.06
N ALA A 466 -2.39 -23.84 -2.92
CA ALA A 466 -0.97 -24.12 -3.00
C ALA A 466 -0.50 -25.01 -1.84
N THR A 467 0.44 -25.94 -2.11
CA THR A 467 0.98 -26.86 -1.10
C THR A 467 2.48 -27.08 -1.31
N GLY A 468 3.17 -27.52 -0.26
CA GLY A 468 4.61 -27.80 -0.32
C GLY A 468 5.40 -26.55 -0.72
N ALA A 469 6.36 -26.72 -1.63
CA ALA A 469 7.21 -25.63 -2.13
C ALA A 469 6.47 -24.57 -2.99
N ASN A 470 5.23 -24.86 -3.39
CA ASN A 470 4.41 -23.92 -4.16
C ASN A 470 3.58 -23.00 -3.26
N ALA A 471 3.46 -23.30 -1.96
CA ALA A 471 2.82 -22.40 -1.02
C ALA A 471 3.77 -21.27 -0.65
N ASP A 472 3.23 -20.07 -0.42
CA ASP A 472 3.99 -18.96 0.15
C ASP A 472 4.65 -19.41 1.47
N GLN A 473 5.97 -19.24 1.52
CA GLN A 473 6.80 -19.61 2.69
C GLN A 473 7.13 -18.40 3.57
N GLY A 474 6.68 -17.19 3.19
CA GLY A 474 7.09 -15.93 3.81
C GLY A 474 8.54 -15.57 3.50
N ASP A 475 9.10 -16.10 2.41
CA ASP A 475 10.50 -15.95 1.99
C ASP A 475 10.70 -14.89 0.89
N GLY A 476 9.68 -14.08 0.62
CA GLY A 476 9.71 -13.04 -0.41
C GLY A 476 9.59 -13.57 -1.84
N GLN A 477 9.27 -14.85 -2.07
CA GLN A 477 8.92 -15.38 -3.40
C GLN A 477 7.43 -15.26 -3.74
N GLY A 478 6.66 -14.62 -2.86
CA GLY A 478 5.21 -14.46 -2.93
C GLY A 478 4.41 -15.65 -2.41
#